data_AF-A0A2V5KXP2-F1
#
_entry.id   AF-A0A2V5KXP2-F1
#
_cell.length_a   1.000
_cell.length_b   1.000
_cell.length_c   1.000
_cell.angle_alpha   90.00
_cell.angle_beta   90.00
_cell.angle_gamma   90.00
#
_symmetry.space_group_name_H-M   'P 1'
#
loop_
_entity.id
_entity.type
_entity.pdbx_description
1 polymer ?
#
loop_
_entity_poly.entity_id
_entity_poly.type
_entity_poly.pdbx_seq_one_letter_code
_entity_poly.pdbx_strand_id
1 'polypeptide(L)'
;WFEKYGLPIEDAGVLDQDPDKDGFTNLDEWQGGTDPTNKDSHPDYLTKLHLASATEEPFRYIFSSRIKDKFGINTIDQGEPTQFLKVGDVIRGTDFKIVKFTEKRARNRYGINEDVSELHLEHPESHAQVTLVKGKVATSPQSVATFVYTWGGRREFEVRKDQEFSLKPVEEIKYKLVEVQPTKAVIVNMQKPNAPIEIGFSAP
;
A
#
# COMPACT_ATOMS: atom_id res chain seq x y z
N TRP A 1 10.88 29.82 -14.55
CA TRP A 1 11.69 28.80 -13.86
C TRP A 1 12.94 28.50 -14.68
N PHE A 2 12.82 28.03 -15.93
CA PHE A 2 13.97 27.84 -16.84
C PHE A 2 14.88 29.07 -16.98
N GLU A 3 14.30 30.26 -17.23
CA GLU A 3 15.07 31.51 -17.29
C GLU A 3 15.76 31.87 -15.96
N LYS A 4 15.11 31.57 -14.82
CA LYS A 4 15.64 31.88 -13.48
C LYS A 4 16.94 31.10 -13.22
N TYR A 5 16.99 29.85 -13.65
CA TYR A 5 18.13 28.95 -13.45
C TYR A 5 19.04 28.84 -14.68
N GLY A 6 18.82 29.67 -15.71
CA GLY A 6 19.68 29.74 -16.89
C GLY A 6 19.70 28.45 -17.73
N LEU A 7 18.63 27.66 -17.69
CA LEU A 7 18.55 26.41 -18.46
C LEU A 7 18.39 26.71 -19.96
N PRO A 8 19.01 25.91 -20.86
CA PRO A 8 18.96 26.14 -22.30
C PRO A 8 17.58 25.82 -22.89
N ILE A 9 16.67 26.80 -22.91
CA ILE A 9 15.27 26.65 -23.38
C ILE A 9 15.19 26.21 -24.85
N GLU A 10 16.22 26.51 -25.63
CA GLU A 10 16.32 26.15 -27.06
C GLU A 10 16.65 24.66 -27.27
N ASP A 11 17.13 23.98 -26.23
CA ASP A 11 17.44 22.55 -26.30
C ASP A 11 16.15 21.72 -26.12
N ALA A 12 15.81 20.93 -27.14
CA ALA A 12 14.65 20.06 -27.12
C ALA A 12 14.69 19.02 -25.99
N GLY A 13 15.89 18.66 -25.50
CA GLY A 13 16.08 17.71 -24.40
C GLY A 13 16.21 18.36 -23.03
N VAL A 14 16.02 19.68 -22.90
CA VAL A 14 16.26 20.39 -21.63
C VAL A 14 15.45 19.84 -20.47
N LEU A 15 14.27 19.28 -20.72
CA LEU A 15 13.43 18.68 -19.68
C LEU A 15 14.04 17.43 -19.04
N ASP A 16 14.80 16.65 -19.80
CA ASP A 16 15.40 15.37 -19.38
C ASP A 16 16.83 15.54 -18.83
N GLN A 17 17.35 16.77 -18.82
CA GLN A 17 18.67 17.07 -18.30
C GLN A 17 18.66 17.12 -16.76
N ASP A 18 19.78 16.74 -16.19
CA ASP A 18 20.08 16.76 -14.76
C ASP A 18 21.43 17.51 -14.58
N PRO A 19 21.41 18.84 -14.43
CA PRO A 19 22.63 19.66 -14.42
C PRO A 19 23.52 19.44 -13.19
N ASP A 20 22.92 19.21 -12.01
CA ASP A 20 23.63 19.04 -10.74
C ASP A 20 23.92 17.57 -10.37
N LYS A 21 23.36 16.63 -11.15
CA LYS A 21 23.61 15.19 -11.12
C LYS A 21 23.11 14.52 -9.84
N ASP A 22 22.00 15.01 -9.30
CA ASP A 22 21.37 14.45 -8.10
C ASP A 22 20.38 13.30 -8.41
N GLY A 23 20.11 13.04 -9.70
CA GLY A 23 19.19 11.99 -10.17
C GLY A 23 17.75 12.47 -10.43
N PHE A 24 17.50 13.77 -10.37
CA PHE A 24 16.26 14.41 -10.79
C PHE A 24 16.47 15.21 -12.08
N THR A 25 15.49 15.14 -12.98
CA THR A 25 15.52 15.91 -14.21
C THR A 25 14.92 17.29 -13.97
N ASN A 26 15.23 18.24 -14.85
CA ASN A 26 14.62 19.55 -14.85
C ASN A 26 13.08 19.50 -14.83
N LEU A 27 12.46 18.49 -15.44
CA LEU A 27 11.01 18.28 -15.37
C LEU A 27 10.54 17.92 -13.96
N ASP A 28 11.22 16.99 -13.28
CA ASP A 28 10.87 16.58 -11.92
C ASP A 28 10.98 17.76 -10.96
N GLU A 29 12.04 18.55 -11.11
CA GLU A 29 12.33 19.69 -10.26
C GLU A 29 11.43 20.89 -10.53
N TRP A 30 11.03 21.09 -11.79
CA TRP A 30 10.01 22.07 -12.12
C TRP A 30 8.66 21.71 -11.48
N GLN A 31 8.29 20.41 -11.48
CA GLN A 31 7.08 19.92 -10.81
C GLN A 31 7.20 19.98 -9.28
N GLY A 32 8.40 19.71 -8.74
CA GLY A 32 8.71 19.79 -7.31
C GLY A 32 8.98 21.20 -6.78
N GLY A 33 9.14 22.18 -7.66
CA GLY A 33 9.44 23.57 -7.31
C GLY A 33 10.86 23.76 -6.74
N THR A 34 11.82 22.94 -7.16
CA THR A 34 13.20 22.92 -6.62
C THR A 34 14.19 23.67 -7.51
N ASP A 35 15.49 23.49 -7.29
CA ASP A 35 16.57 24.26 -7.91
C ASP A 35 17.51 23.30 -8.64
N PRO A 36 17.49 23.30 -9.99
CA PRO A 36 18.17 22.31 -10.82
C PRO A 36 19.67 22.48 -10.94
N THR A 37 20.20 23.43 -10.18
CA THR A 37 21.62 23.72 -10.11
C THR A 37 22.20 23.40 -8.74
N ASN A 38 21.36 22.93 -7.81
CA ASN A 38 21.71 22.66 -6.44
C ASN A 38 21.21 21.28 -5.99
N LYS A 39 22.13 20.33 -5.98
CA LYS A 39 21.92 18.93 -5.57
C LYS A 39 21.24 18.68 -4.22
N ASP A 40 21.21 19.67 -3.33
CA ASP A 40 20.58 19.56 -2.00
C ASP A 40 19.13 20.06 -2.03
N SER A 41 18.72 20.65 -3.15
CA SER A 41 17.40 21.19 -3.42
C SER A 41 16.71 20.33 -4.46
N HIS A 42 16.13 19.23 -4.00
CA HIS A 42 15.50 18.22 -4.86
C HIS A 42 14.13 17.76 -4.31
N PRO A 43 13.24 17.21 -5.16
CA PRO A 43 11.99 16.59 -4.72
C PRO A 43 12.25 15.39 -3.81
N ASP A 44 11.23 14.95 -3.06
CA ASP A 44 11.36 13.72 -2.26
C ASP A 44 11.70 12.52 -3.16
N TYR A 45 12.68 11.69 -2.78
CA TYR A 45 13.03 10.46 -3.51
C TYR A 45 11.82 9.57 -3.80
N LEU A 46 10.78 9.61 -2.97
CA LEU A 46 9.55 8.88 -3.20
C LEU A 46 8.83 9.24 -4.50
N THR A 47 9.04 10.45 -5.06
CA THR A 47 8.44 10.83 -6.35
C THR A 47 8.96 9.99 -7.52
N LYS A 48 10.13 9.36 -7.35
CA LYS A 48 10.73 8.42 -8.31
C LYS A 48 10.21 6.99 -8.18
N LEU A 49 9.33 6.72 -7.22
CA LEU A 49 8.70 5.42 -7.01
C LEU A 49 7.35 5.37 -7.72
N HIS A 50 7.20 4.41 -8.63
CA HIS A 50 5.96 4.18 -9.36
C HIS A 50 5.54 2.72 -9.27
N LEU A 51 4.25 2.48 -9.39
CA LEU A 51 3.71 1.13 -9.53
C LEU A 51 4.02 0.60 -10.94
N ALA A 52 4.56 -0.61 -11.02
CA ALA A 52 4.70 -1.36 -12.26
C ALA A 52 3.52 -2.32 -12.47
N SER A 53 3.15 -3.04 -11.41
CA SER A 53 2.00 -3.93 -11.37
C SER A 53 1.55 -4.17 -9.94
N ALA A 54 0.31 -4.58 -9.77
CA ALA A 54 -0.23 -4.98 -8.48
C ALA A 54 -1.14 -6.20 -8.67
N THR A 55 -0.91 -7.23 -7.87
CA THR A 55 -1.75 -8.42 -7.81
C THR A 55 -2.44 -8.43 -6.46
N GLU A 56 -3.68 -7.95 -6.45
CA GLU A 56 -4.55 -8.04 -5.29
C GLU A 56 -5.14 -9.46 -5.21
N GLU A 57 -4.86 -10.17 -4.12
CA GLU A 57 -5.44 -11.47 -3.85
C GLU A 57 -6.50 -11.35 -2.76
N PRO A 58 -7.73 -11.87 -2.96
CA PRO A 58 -8.73 -11.88 -1.91
C PRO A 58 -8.35 -12.90 -0.84
N PHE A 59 -8.53 -12.53 0.43
CA PHE A 59 -8.48 -13.50 1.51
C PHE A 59 -9.68 -14.44 1.36
N ARG A 60 -9.41 -15.75 1.28
CA ARG A 60 -10.39 -16.78 0.92
C ARG A 60 -11.63 -16.81 1.82
N TYR A 61 -11.51 -16.32 3.05
CA TYR A 61 -12.58 -16.36 4.05
C TYR A 61 -13.18 -14.97 4.35
N ILE A 62 -14.49 -14.92 4.55
CA ILE A 62 -15.25 -13.71 4.84
C ILE A 62 -15.98 -13.83 6.18
N PHE A 63 -16.01 -12.75 6.95
CA PHE A 63 -16.82 -12.63 8.16
C PHE A 63 -18.28 -12.37 7.77
N SER A 64 -19.10 -13.42 7.74
CA SER A 64 -20.47 -13.36 7.19
C SER A 64 -21.52 -12.98 8.23
N SER A 65 -21.40 -13.46 9.46
CA SER A 65 -22.45 -13.33 10.47
C SER A 65 -21.90 -13.42 11.89
N ARG A 66 -22.67 -12.93 12.87
CA ARG A 66 -22.34 -13.05 14.29
C ARG A 66 -23.57 -13.55 15.04
N ILE A 67 -23.39 -14.56 15.89
CA ILE A 67 -24.42 -15.11 16.77
C ILE A 67 -23.82 -15.23 18.16
N LYS A 68 -24.24 -14.37 19.09
CA LYS A 68 -23.66 -14.25 20.44
C LYS A 68 -22.13 -14.02 20.38
N ASP A 69 -21.35 -14.98 20.87
CA ASP A 69 -19.90 -15.01 20.92
C ASP A 69 -19.24 -15.70 19.72
N LYS A 70 -20.05 -16.25 18.79
CA LYS A 70 -19.56 -16.93 17.60
C LYS A 70 -19.66 -16.07 16.35
N PHE A 71 -18.68 -16.23 15.49
CA PHE A 71 -18.53 -15.59 14.20
C PHE A 71 -18.68 -16.64 13.10
N GLY A 72 -19.63 -16.41 12.19
CA GLY A 72 -19.77 -17.17 10.96
C GLY A 72 -18.71 -16.75 9.97
N ILE A 73 -17.85 -17.69 9.60
CA ILE A 73 -16.78 -17.55 8.63
C ILE A 73 -17.11 -18.47 7.44
N ASN A 74 -17.24 -17.88 6.26
CA ASN A 74 -17.51 -18.61 5.01
C ASN A 74 -16.35 -18.46 4.04
N THR A 75 -16.21 -19.36 3.08
CA THR A 75 -15.40 -19.07 1.90
C THR A 75 -16.12 -18.06 1.00
N ILE A 76 -15.37 -17.22 0.29
CA ILE A 76 -15.92 -16.22 -0.63
C ILE A 76 -16.77 -16.84 -1.75
N ASP A 77 -16.42 -18.05 -2.19
CA ASP A 77 -17.11 -18.82 -3.23
C ASP A 77 -18.29 -19.65 -2.70
N GLN A 78 -18.51 -19.65 -1.37
CA GLN A 78 -19.51 -20.48 -0.68
C GLN A 78 -19.36 -22.00 -0.92
N GLY A 79 -18.17 -22.45 -1.34
CA GLY A 79 -17.87 -23.86 -1.59
C GLY A 79 -17.76 -24.72 -0.32
N GLU A 80 -17.59 -24.10 0.87
CA GLU A 80 -17.49 -24.79 2.15
C GLU A 80 -18.63 -24.40 3.11
N PRO A 81 -19.06 -25.31 4.02
CA PRO A 81 -20.01 -24.98 5.07
C PRO A 81 -19.51 -23.87 6.00
N THR A 82 -20.44 -23.07 6.52
CA THR A 82 -20.11 -22.01 7.49
C THR A 82 -19.41 -22.57 8.72
N GLN A 83 -18.27 -21.98 9.07
CA GLN A 83 -17.56 -22.23 10.31
C GLN A 83 -18.03 -21.22 11.36
N PHE A 84 -18.51 -21.70 12.51
CA PHE A 84 -18.86 -20.84 13.64
C PHE A 84 -17.75 -20.89 14.69
N LEU A 85 -16.93 -19.83 14.72
CA LEU A 85 -15.70 -19.74 15.52
C LEU A 85 -15.79 -18.62 16.56
N LYS A 86 -15.00 -18.68 17.62
CA LYS A 86 -14.87 -17.59 18.62
C LYS A 86 -13.43 -17.06 18.69
N VAL A 87 -13.21 -15.99 19.44
CA VAL A 87 -11.85 -15.50 19.73
C VAL A 87 -11.04 -16.64 20.36
N GLY A 88 -9.85 -16.88 19.83
CA GLY A 88 -8.97 -17.99 20.20
C GLY A 88 -9.01 -19.18 19.25
N ASP A 89 -10.00 -19.30 18.37
CA ASP A 89 -10.09 -20.41 17.41
C ASP A 89 -9.29 -20.10 16.12
N VAL A 90 -8.86 -21.17 15.44
CA VAL A 90 -8.22 -21.11 14.11
C VAL A 90 -9.27 -21.37 13.02
N ILE A 91 -9.20 -20.60 11.92
CA ILE A 91 -10.07 -20.81 10.75
C ILE A 91 -9.58 -22.05 10.00
N ARG A 92 -10.41 -23.09 9.94
CA ARG A 92 -10.06 -24.34 9.24
C ARG A 92 -9.82 -24.04 7.76
N GLY A 93 -8.79 -24.67 7.19
CA GLY A 93 -8.31 -24.38 5.83
C GLY A 93 -7.27 -23.25 5.77
N THR A 94 -6.89 -22.69 6.93
CA THR A 94 -5.80 -21.73 7.10
C THR A 94 -5.11 -21.98 8.45
N ASP A 95 -4.02 -21.25 8.70
CA ASP A 95 -3.38 -21.18 10.02
C ASP A 95 -3.70 -19.88 10.77
N PHE A 96 -4.65 -19.08 10.28
CA PHE A 96 -5.04 -17.82 10.92
C PHE A 96 -5.93 -18.04 12.14
N LYS A 97 -5.51 -17.48 13.28
CA LYS A 97 -6.24 -17.49 14.54
C LYS A 97 -6.99 -16.18 14.74
N ILE A 98 -8.23 -16.26 15.23
CA ILE A 98 -9.00 -15.08 15.63
C ILE A 98 -8.41 -14.54 16.95
N VAL A 99 -7.75 -13.39 16.91
CA VAL A 99 -7.10 -12.80 18.08
C VAL A 99 -7.95 -11.73 18.76
N LYS A 100 -8.81 -11.03 18.00
CA LYS A 100 -9.63 -9.95 18.56
C LYS A 100 -10.89 -9.74 17.73
N PHE A 101 -11.96 -9.34 18.41
CA PHE A 101 -13.17 -8.82 17.80
C PHE A 101 -13.39 -7.38 18.25
N THR A 102 -13.71 -6.49 17.32
CA THR A 102 -14.01 -5.09 17.59
C THR A 102 -15.38 -4.75 17.03
N GLU A 103 -16.35 -4.47 17.90
CA GLU A 103 -17.68 -4.05 17.46
C GLU A 103 -17.63 -2.63 16.89
N LYS A 104 -18.11 -2.46 15.66
CA LYS A 104 -18.12 -1.18 14.95
C LYS A 104 -19.41 -1.00 14.16
N ARG A 105 -19.85 0.25 14.08
CA ARG A 105 -20.99 0.66 13.26
C ARG A 105 -20.59 1.87 12.42
N ALA A 106 -20.98 1.86 11.16
CA ALA A 106 -20.74 2.96 10.25
C ALA A 106 -22.02 3.32 9.51
N ARG A 107 -22.21 4.61 9.26
CA ARG A 107 -23.35 5.10 8.49
C ARG A 107 -23.02 4.93 7.01
N ASN A 108 -23.83 4.16 6.29
CA ASN A 108 -23.66 4.00 4.85
C ASN A 108 -24.15 5.24 4.08
N ARG A 109 -23.95 5.25 2.76
CA ARG A 109 -24.36 6.34 1.85
C ARG A 109 -25.86 6.68 1.87
N TYR A 110 -26.70 5.78 2.40
CA TYR A 110 -28.14 5.97 2.54
C TYR A 110 -28.55 6.38 3.95
N GLY A 111 -27.58 6.65 4.84
CA GLY A 111 -27.85 7.03 6.21
C GLY A 111 -28.25 5.88 7.13
N ILE A 112 -28.04 4.63 6.73
CA ILE A 112 -28.35 3.45 7.55
C ILE A 112 -27.10 3.07 8.33
N ASN A 113 -27.26 2.81 9.63
CA ASN A 113 -26.17 2.28 10.45
C ASN A 113 -25.95 0.79 10.12
N GLU A 114 -24.84 0.50 9.47
CA GLU A 114 -24.40 -0.83 9.09
C GLU A 114 -23.42 -1.38 10.13
N ASP A 115 -23.53 -2.68 10.40
CA ASP A 115 -22.57 -3.40 11.24
C ASP A 115 -21.30 -3.65 10.43
N VAL A 116 -20.26 -2.89 10.73
CA VAL A 116 -18.92 -2.99 10.12
C VAL A 116 -17.92 -3.52 11.13
N SER A 117 -18.38 -4.36 12.06
CA SER A 117 -17.50 -4.97 13.06
C SER A 117 -16.35 -5.72 12.41
N GLU A 118 -15.22 -5.74 13.10
CA GLU A 118 -13.96 -6.25 12.61
C GLU A 118 -13.55 -7.50 13.40
N LEU A 119 -13.11 -8.53 12.67
CA LEU A 119 -12.34 -9.64 13.22
C LEU A 119 -10.89 -9.49 12.83
N HIS A 120 -10.03 -9.41 13.83
CA HIS A 120 -8.59 -9.39 13.63
C HIS A 120 -8.07 -10.81 13.76
N LEU A 121 -7.36 -11.22 12.72
CA LEU A 121 -6.73 -12.52 12.58
C LEU A 121 -5.22 -12.36 12.61
N GLU A 122 -4.54 -13.34 13.17
CA GLU A 122 -3.08 -13.41 13.17
C GLU A 122 -2.62 -14.82 12.82
N HIS A 123 -1.62 -14.92 11.96
CA HIS A 123 -0.92 -16.16 11.68
C HIS A 123 0.13 -16.40 12.78
N PRO A 124 0.07 -17.48 13.57
CA PRO A 124 0.91 -17.67 14.74
C PRO A 124 2.43 -17.68 14.49
N GLU A 125 2.87 -18.20 13.33
CA GLU A 125 4.31 -18.29 13.02
C GLU A 125 4.86 -17.05 12.32
N SER A 126 4.18 -16.55 11.28
CA SER A 126 4.64 -15.40 10.49
C SER A 126 4.23 -14.05 11.08
N HIS A 127 3.36 -14.03 12.10
CA HIS A 127 2.72 -12.83 12.64
C HIS A 127 1.96 -11.99 11.60
N ALA A 128 1.66 -12.54 10.43
CA ALA A 128 0.86 -11.88 9.41
C ALA A 128 -0.54 -11.59 9.96
N GLN A 129 -1.08 -10.41 9.68
CA GLN A 129 -2.37 -9.96 10.19
C GLN A 129 -3.38 -9.78 9.07
N VAL A 130 -4.63 -10.15 9.34
CA VAL A 130 -5.77 -9.90 8.43
C VAL A 130 -6.92 -9.35 9.24
N THR A 131 -7.57 -8.30 8.74
CA THR A 131 -8.80 -7.78 9.35
C THR A 131 -9.98 -8.08 8.44
N LEU A 132 -10.90 -8.92 8.91
CA LEU A 132 -12.17 -9.17 8.24
C LEU A 132 -13.21 -8.19 8.73
N VAL A 133 -13.59 -7.25 7.88
CA VAL A 133 -14.77 -6.39 8.11
C VAL A 133 -16.01 -7.20 7.74
N LYS A 134 -17.04 -7.18 8.59
CA LYS A 134 -18.27 -7.94 8.37
C LYS A 134 -18.85 -7.67 6.97
N GLY A 135 -19.11 -8.74 6.23
CA GLY A 135 -19.69 -8.70 4.90
C GLY A 135 -18.78 -8.18 3.79
N LYS A 136 -17.50 -7.87 4.07
CA LYS A 136 -16.53 -7.42 3.07
C LYS A 136 -15.42 -8.45 2.84
N VAL A 137 -15.02 -8.61 1.59
CA VAL A 137 -13.82 -9.36 1.24
C VAL A 137 -12.61 -8.56 1.68
N ALA A 138 -11.71 -9.20 2.43
CA ALA A 138 -10.45 -8.61 2.84
C ALA A 138 -9.35 -8.96 1.83
N THR A 139 -8.33 -8.11 1.73
CA THR A 139 -7.13 -8.38 0.94
C THR A 139 -6.21 -9.36 1.68
N SER A 140 -5.67 -10.34 0.97
CA SER A 140 -4.74 -11.35 1.48
C SER A 140 -3.36 -10.75 1.75
N PRO A 141 -2.63 -11.20 2.79
CA PRO A 141 -1.22 -10.86 2.98
C PRO A 141 -0.31 -11.35 1.85
N GLN A 142 -0.79 -12.26 1.01
CA GLN A 142 -0.09 -12.72 -0.19
C GLN A 142 -0.16 -11.73 -1.36
N SER A 143 -1.00 -10.70 -1.27
CA SER A 143 -1.07 -9.66 -2.31
C SER A 143 0.28 -8.97 -2.45
N VAL A 144 0.66 -8.67 -3.69
CA VAL A 144 1.97 -8.09 -4.01
C VAL A 144 1.84 -6.84 -4.88
N ALA A 145 2.72 -5.89 -4.67
CA ALA A 145 2.93 -4.76 -5.56
C ALA A 145 4.37 -4.80 -6.08
N THR A 146 4.52 -4.69 -7.39
CA THR A 146 5.82 -4.51 -8.03
C THR A 146 6.02 -3.03 -8.28
N PHE A 147 7.10 -2.48 -7.74
CA PHE A 147 7.46 -1.08 -7.89
C PHE A 147 8.62 -0.94 -8.86
N VAL A 148 8.59 0.15 -9.62
CA VAL A 148 9.72 0.66 -10.38
C VAL A 148 10.20 1.93 -9.69
N TYR A 149 11.48 1.95 -9.36
CA TYR A 149 12.17 3.09 -8.79
C TYR A 149 13.19 3.60 -9.81
N THR A 150 13.09 4.87 -10.18
CA THR A 150 13.86 5.45 -11.30
C THR A 150 15.04 6.30 -10.87
N TRP A 151 15.22 6.56 -9.57
CA TRP A 151 16.37 7.31 -9.06
C TRP A 151 17.66 6.50 -9.19
N GLY A 152 18.69 7.09 -9.81
CA GLY A 152 19.98 6.42 -10.06
C GLY A 152 19.91 5.27 -11.10
N GLY A 153 18.82 5.22 -11.88
CA GLY A 153 18.55 4.19 -12.87
C GLY A 153 17.26 3.40 -12.57
N ARG A 154 16.73 2.72 -13.58
CA ARG A 154 15.51 1.92 -13.43
C ARG A 154 15.80 0.65 -12.64
N ARG A 155 15.18 0.52 -11.47
CA ARG A 155 15.19 -0.69 -10.64
C ARG A 155 13.77 -1.15 -10.37
N GLU A 156 13.53 -2.43 -10.54
CA GLU A 156 12.23 -3.06 -10.25
C GLU A 156 12.35 -4.00 -9.06
N PHE A 157 11.36 -4.00 -8.18
CA PHE A 157 11.31 -4.91 -7.02
C PHE A 157 9.87 -5.16 -6.56
N GLU A 158 9.62 -6.37 -6.09
CA GLU A 158 8.32 -6.79 -5.55
C GLU A 158 8.29 -6.59 -4.03
N VAL A 159 7.16 -6.12 -3.52
CA VAL A 159 6.87 -5.98 -2.09
C VAL A 159 5.55 -6.65 -1.79
N ARG A 160 5.54 -7.55 -0.80
CA ARG A 160 4.31 -8.19 -0.31
C ARG A 160 3.56 -7.28 0.64
N LYS A 161 2.24 -7.46 0.75
CA LYS A 161 1.45 -6.74 1.75
C LYS A 161 2.04 -6.95 3.16
N ASP A 162 2.10 -5.86 3.90
CA ASP A 162 2.71 -5.70 5.24
C ASP A 162 4.24 -5.89 5.29
N GLN A 163 4.91 -6.10 4.15
CA GLN A 163 6.37 -6.10 4.07
C GLN A 163 6.92 -4.67 4.13
N GLU A 164 8.04 -4.53 4.84
CA GLU A 164 8.81 -3.29 4.89
C GLU A 164 9.92 -3.25 3.83
N PHE A 165 10.20 -2.06 3.32
CA PHE A 165 11.28 -1.78 2.39
C PHE A 165 11.86 -0.37 2.61
N SER A 166 12.99 -0.07 1.98
CA SER A 166 13.60 1.26 1.99
C SER A 166 14.09 1.64 0.60
N LEU A 167 14.22 2.93 0.36
CA LEU A 167 14.69 3.48 -0.90
C LEU A 167 16.07 4.11 -0.71
N LYS A 168 16.98 3.85 -1.65
CA LYS A 168 18.24 4.59 -1.71
C LYS A 168 17.98 6.02 -2.21
N PRO A 169 18.74 7.02 -1.76
CA PRO A 169 19.89 6.90 -0.87
C PRO A 169 19.55 6.88 0.63
N VAL A 170 18.30 7.17 1.02
CA VAL A 170 17.89 7.32 2.43
C VAL A 170 17.31 6.02 2.98
N GLU A 171 18.18 5.08 3.35
CA GLU A 171 17.77 3.75 3.81
C GLU A 171 17.25 3.70 5.26
N GLU A 172 17.45 4.78 6.02
CA GLU A 172 16.94 4.98 7.39
C GLU A 172 15.41 5.12 7.43
N ILE A 173 14.80 5.54 6.32
CA ILE A 173 13.35 5.59 6.19
C ILE A 173 12.84 4.21 5.76
N LYS A 174 12.02 3.59 6.62
CA LYS A 174 11.30 2.36 6.31
C LYS A 174 9.88 2.69 5.87
N TYR A 175 9.49 2.11 4.74
CA TYR A 175 8.14 2.12 4.22
C TYR A 175 7.52 0.75 4.38
N LYS A 176 6.22 0.67 4.66
CA LYS A 176 5.46 -0.57 4.68
C LYS A 176 4.33 -0.53 3.67
N LEU A 177 4.19 -1.57 2.86
CA LEU A 177 3.05 -1.72 1.96
C LEU A 177 1.81 -2.13 2.76
N VAL A 178 0.80 -1.27 2.85
CA VAL A 178 -0.39 -1.52 3.68
C VAL A 178 -1.62 -1.90 2.86
N GLU A 179 -1.69 -1.48 1.60
CA GLU A 179 -2.81 -1.77 0.71
C GLU A 179 -2.33 -2.04 -0.71
N VAL A 180 -2.95 -3.02 -1.37
CA VAL A 180 -2.67 -3.40 -2.75
C VAL A 180 -4.01 -3.43 -3.47
N GLN A 181 -4.13 -2.63 -4.52
CA GLN A 181 -5.26 -2.62 -5.44
C GLN A 181 -4.74 -2.74 -6.87
N PRO A 182 -5.56 -3.18 -7.85
CA PRO A 182 -5.10 -3.38 -9.23
C PRO A 182 -4.46 -2.16 -9.89
N THR A 183 -4.80 -0.95 -9.44
CA THR A 183 -4.33 0.32 -10.04
C THR A 183 -3.49 1.18 -9.12
N LYS A 184 -3.34 0.81 -7.85
CA LYS A 184 -2.57 1.57 -6.87
C LYS A 184 -2.08 0.71 -5.72
N ALA A 185 -0.98 1.12 -5.12
CA ALA A 185 -0.52 0.61 -3.84
C ALA A 185 -0.55 1.74 -2.81
N VAL A 186 -0.78 1.42 -1.54
CA VAL A 186 -0.68 2.39 -0.45
C VAL A 186 0.45 1.95 0.47
N ILE A 187 1.40 2.85 0.70
CA ILE A 187 2.51 2.65 1.62
C ILE A 187 2.41 3.62 2.80
N VAL A 188 3.04 3.28 3.92
CA VAL A 188 3.18 4.18 5.07
C VAL A 188 4.65 4.33 5.41
N ASN A 189 5.08 5.55 5.72
CA ASN A 189 6.38 5.79 6.33
C ASN A 189 6.29 5.41 7.82
N MET A 190 7.16 4.52 8.29
CA MET A 190 7.11 4.00 9.67
C MET A 190 7.41 5.06 10.74
N GLN A 191 8.05 6.18 10.37
CA GLN A 191 8.25 7.33 11.26
C GLN A 191 7.00 8.24 11.31
N LYS A 192 6.12 8.17 10.31
CA LYS A 192 4.88 8.95 10.19
C LYS A 192 3.70 8.03 9.78
N PRO A 193 3.32 7.05 10.62
CA PRO A 193 2.39 5.99 10.23
C PRO A 193 0.96 6.50 9.94
N ASN A 194 0.61 7.71 10.38
CA ASN A 194 -0.71 8.32 10.18
C ASN A 194 -0.84 9.10 8.86
N ALA A 195 0.17 9.05 7.99
CA ALA A 195 0.18 9.70 6.69
C ALA A 195 0.39 8.66 5.57
N PRO A 196 -0.68 7.96 5.12
CA PRO A 196 -0.58 7.01 4.02
C PRO A 196 -0.27 7.72 2.71
N ILE A 197 0.49 7.04 1.85
CA ILE A 197 0.98 7.56 0.57
C ILE A 197 0.52 6.61 -0.53
N GLU A 198 -0.23 7.13 -1.49
CA GLU A 198 -0.68 6.37 -2.65
C GLU A 198 0.38 6.40 -3.75
N ILE A 199 0.72 5.22 -4.28
CA ILE A 199 1.64 5.02 -5.38
C ILE A 199 0.85 4.42 -6.55
N GLY A 200 0.70 5.20 -7.62
CA GLY A 200 0.06 4.77 -8.86
C GLY A 200 1.08 4.41 -9.94
N PHE A 201 0.58 4.00 -11.11
CA PHE A 201 1.43 3.83 -12.29
C PHE A 201 2.10 5.15 -12.68
N SER A 202 3.27 5.07 -13.32
CA SER A 202 3.84 6.25 -13.97
C SER A 202 2.87 6.77 -15.02
N ALA A 203 2.80 8.09 -15.18
CA ALA A 203 2.09 8.66 -16.32
C ALA A 203 2.68 8.08 -17.64
N PRO A 204 1.85 7.76 -18.63
CA PRO A 204 2.31 7.25 -19.92
C PRO A 204 3.15 8.27 -20.69
#